data_AF-A0A9D8J127-F1
#
_entry.id   AF-A0A9D8J127-F1
#
_cell.length_a   1.000
_cell.length_b   1.000
_cell.length_c   1.000
_cell.angle_alpha   90.00
_cell.angle_beta   90.00
_cell.angle_gamma   90.00
#
_symmetry.space_group_name_H-M   'P 1'
#
loop_
_entity.id
_entity.type
_entity.pdbx_description
1 polymer ?
#
loop_
_entity_poly.entity_id
_entity_poly.type
_entity_poly.pdbx_seq_one_letter_code
_entity_poly.pdbx_strand_id
1 'polypeptide(L)' 'SGNHAAIERWRMKQSLGRTWLRRPDLIAGHRLDAEQQRLLEEFKQEFENTERGAQLCR' A
#
# COMPACT_ATOMS: atom_id res chain seq x y z
N SER A 1 -15.04 -22.86 -2.50
CA SER A 1 -14.13 -22.24 -3.50
C SER A 1 -13.72 -20.87 -2.99
N GLY A 2 -12.54 -20.77 -2.39
CA GLY A 2 -12.11 -19.57 -1.67
C GLY A 2 -11.80 -18.42 -2.62
N ASN A 3 -12.08 -17.19 -2.17
CA ASN A 3 -11.72 -15.95 -2.85
C ASN A 3 -10.20 -15.68 -2.76
N HIS A 4 -9.39 -16.62 -3.25
CA HIS A 4 -7.92 -16.53 -3.20
C HIS A 4 -7.42 -15.27 -3.89
N ALA A 5 -8.02 -14.90 -5.02
CA ALA A 5 -7.65 -13.69 -5.75
C ALA A 5 -7.81 -12.40 -4.92
N ALA A 6 -8.81 -12.33 -4.03
CA ALA A 6 -8.98 -11.17 -3.15
C ALA A 6 -7.90 -11.10 -2.07
N ILE A 7 -7.52 -12.26 -1.51
CA ILE A 7 -6.46 -12.37 -0.50
C ILE A 7 -5.10 -12.03 -1.12
N GLU A 8 -4.82 -12.51 -2.33
CA GLU A 8 -3.57 -12.21 -3.03
C GLU A 8 -3.44 -10.71 -3.34
N ARG A 9 -4.49 -10.07 -3.85
CA ARG A 9 -4.51 -8.62 -4.06
C ARG A 9 -4.28 -7.86 -2.76
N TRP A 10 -4.95 -8.26 -1.67
CA TRP A 10 -4.77 -7.62 -0.37
C TRP A 10 -3.33 -7.79 0.15
N ARG A 11 -2.75 -8.99 0.04
CA ARG A 11 -1.35 -9.25 0.44
C ARG A 11 -0.37 -8.45 -0.40
N MET A 12 -0.61 -8.33 -1.72
CA MET A 12 0.23 -7.53 -2.61
C MET A 12 0.18 -6.05 -2.21
N LYS A 13 -1.01 -5.49 -1.98
CA LYS A 13 -1.18 -4.12 -1.50
C LYS A 13 -0.41 -3.87 -0.19
N GLN A 14 -0.56 -4.77 0.77
CA GLN A 14 0.14 -4.68 2.06
C GLN A 14 1.67 -4.81 1.92
N SER A 15 2.15 -5.71 1.06
CA SER A 15 3.58 -5.86 0.79
C SER A 15 4.18 -4.61 0.16
N LEU A 16 3.54 -4.06 -0.88
CA LEU A 16 3.95 -2.82 -1.53
C LEU A 16 3.93 -1.63 -0.56
N GLY A 17 2.86 -1.50 0.24
CA GLY A 17 2.73 -0.45 1.26
C GLY A 17 3.84 -0.51 2.32
N ARG A 18 4.15 -1.70 2.86
CA ARG A 18 5.23 -1.88 3.85
C ARG A 18 6.61 -1.58 3.26
N THR A 19 6.85 -1.99 2.02
CA THR A 19 8.10 -1.67 1.31
C THR A 19 8.20 -0.17 1.11
N TRP A 20 7.12 0.50 0.70
CA TRP A 20 7.11 1.95 0.53
C TRP A 20 7.34 2.72 1.85
N LEU A 21 6.75 2.27 2.96
CA LEU A 21 6.96 2.88 4.28
C LEU A 21 8.41 2.76 4.78
N ARG A 22 9.07 1.64 4.52
CA ARG A 22 10.46 1.39 4.98
C ARG A 22 11.51 1.91 4.01
N ARG A 23 11.28 1.75 2.71
CA ARG A 23 12.24 1.99 1.62
C ARG A 23 11.47 2.47 0.37
N PRO A 24 10.98 3.73 0.36
CA PRO A 24 10.28 4.27 -0.80
C PRO A 24 11.18 4.33 -2.05
N ASP A 25 12.48 4.43 -1.83
CA ASP A 25 13.53 4.44 -2.85
C ASP A 25 13.56 3.17 -3.73
N LEU A 26 13.32 1.98 -3.14
CA LEU A 26 13.25 0.73 -3.89
C LEU A 26 12.01 0.68 -4.79
N ILE A 27 10.89 1.22 -4.31
CA ILE A 27 9.65 1.29 -5.06
C ILE A 27 9.78 2.28 -6.22
N ALA A 28 10.46 3.41 -6.02
CA ALA A 28 10.69 4.41 -7.06
C ALA A 28 11.58 3.89 -8.20
N GLY A 29 12.55 3.02 -7.88
CA GLY A 29 13.41 2.36 -8.87
C GLY A 29 12.78 1.15 -9.55
N HIS A 30 11.69 0.60 -8.99
CA HIS A 30 10.99 -0.55 -9.57
C HIS A 30 9.88 -0.11 -10.52
N ARG A 31 9.84 -0.73 -11.70
CA ARG A 31 8.76 -0.52 -12.67
C ARG A 31 7.51 -1.29 -12.22
N LEU A 32 6.67 -0.63 -11.43
CA LEU A 32 5.38 -1.17 -10.99
C LEU A 32 4.39 -1.23 -12.14
N ASP A 33 3.57 -2.28 -12.16
CA ASP A 33 2.43 -2.41 -13.06
C ASP A 33 1.30 -1.44 -12.67
N ALA A 34 0.37 -1.16 -13.58
CA ALA A 34 -0.75 -0.25 -13.35
C ALA A 34 -1.62 -0.70 -12.15
N GLU A 35 -1.81 -2.00 -11.98
CA GLU A 35 -2.53 -2.54 -10.81
C GLU A 35 -1.77 -2.27 -9.51
N GLN A 36 -0.45 -2.50 -9.50
CA GLN A 36 0.40 -2.29 -8.34
C GLN A 36 0.48 -0.81 -7.95
N GLN A 37 0.57 0.09 -8.93
CA GLN A 37 0.53 1.53 -8.71
C GLN A 37 -0.79 1.95 -8.08
N ARG A 38 -1.93 1.47 -8.59
CA ARG A 38 -3.24 1.73 -8.00
C ARG A 38 -3.34 1.26 -6.57
N LEU A 39 -2.93 0.01 -6.29
CA LEU A 39 -2.95 -0.55 -4.94
C LEU A 39 -2.07 0.25 -3.97
N LEU A 40 -0.89 0.67 -4.43
CA LEU A 40 0.03 1.47 -3.63
C LEU A 40 -0.53 2.88 -3.35
N GLU A 41 -1.14 3.52 -4.35
CA GLU A 41 -1.74 4.84 -4.18
C GLU A 41 -2.92 4.80 -3.21
N GLU A 42 -3.77 3.78 -3.33
CA GLU A 42 -4.87 3.54 -2.39
C GLU A 42 -4.35 3.30 -0.96
N PHE A 43 -3.26 2.54 -0.81
CA PHE A 43 -2.60 2.35 0.49
C PHE A 43 -2.05 3.66 1.07
N LYS A 44 -1.43 4.53 0.25
CA LYS A 44 -0.91 5.83 0.70
C LYS A 44 -2.04 6.73 1.21
N GLN A 45 -3.17 6.78 0.50
CA GLN A 45 -4.32 7.57 0.92
C GLN A 45 -4.91 7.07 2.24
N GLU A 46 -5.07 5.75 2.40
CA GLU A 46 -5.54 5.16 3.66
C GLU A 46 -4.57 5.40 4.81
N PHE A 47 -3.25 5.29 4.54
CA PHE A 47 -2.22 5.53 5.55
C PHE A 47 -2.21 6.99 5.98
N GLU A 48 -2.23 7.95 5.04
CA GLU A 48 -2.28 9.37 5.36
C GLU A 48 -3.56 9.75 6.12
N ASN A 49 -4.69 9.14 5.80
CA ASN A 49 -5.93 9.33 6.54
C ASN A 49 -5.83 8.76 7.97
N THR A 50 -5.22 7.59 8.12
CA THR A 50 -4.96 6.95 9.42
C THR A 50 -4.01 7.79 10.28
N GLU A 51 -2.89 8.25 9.71
CA GLU A 51 -1.91 9.10 10.40
C GLU A 51 -2.49 10.47 10.76
N ARG A 52 -3.34 11.05 9.90
CA ARG A 52 -4.08 12.28 10.22
C ARG A 52 -5.00 12.10 11.42
N GLY A 53 -5.68 10.95 11.52
CA GLY A 53 -6.48 10.61 12.70
C GLY A 53 -5.63 10.45 13.97
N ALA A 54 -4.46 9.82 13.86
CA ALA A 54 -3.52 9.67 14.98
C ALA A 54 -2.89 11.01 15.43
N GLN A 55 -2.69 11.96 14.50
CA GLN A 55 -2.15 13.28 14.80
C GLN A 55 -3.13 14.19 15.56
N LEU A 56 -4.43 13.95 15.44
CA LEU A 56 -5.47 14.76 16.09
C LEU A 56 -5.71 14.42 17.57
N CYS A 57 -5.14 13.31 18.07
CA CYS A 57 -5.19 12.93 19.49
C CYS A 57 -3.93 13.37 20.28
N ARG A 58 -3.17 14.35 19.77
CA ARG A 58 -2.01 14.94 20.46
C ARG A 58 -2.35 16.26 21.13
#